data_AF-A0A812S873-F1
#
_entry.id   AF-A0A812S873-F1
#
_cell.length_a   1.000
_cell.length_b   1.000
_cell.length_c   1.000
_cell.angle_alpha   90.00
_cell.angle_beta   90.00
_cell.angle_gamma   90.00
#
_symmetry.space_group_name_H-M   'P 1'
#
loop_
_entity.id
_entity.type
_entity.pdbx_description
1 polymer ?
#
loop_
_entity_poly.entity_id
_entity_poly.type
_entity_poly.pdbx_seq_one_letter_code
_entity_poly.pdbx_strand_id
1 'polypeptide(L)'
;EDAFAFVCAHTKRDERCGHCGPRLVESATRLVKTGAAPAMQVRKCSHVGGHKYAGNIIIYSGKASKDDGHWYGYATPDNLQTILTGRALRSHLWRGRLGISESAAVAERKRQVFLNLLPGLGLVVLIGIGSYAWLRRRKS
;
A
#
# COMPACT_ATOMS: atom_id res chain seq x y z
N GLU A 1 -17.41 -0.67 -10.83
CA GLU A 1 -16.65 0.40 -10.15
C GLU A 1 -15.22 0.40 -10.64
N ASP A 2 -14.72 1.58 -11.02
CA ASP A 2 -13.39 1.75 -11.59
C ASP A 2 -12.33 1.95 -10.50
N ALA A 3 -11.18 1.31 -10.66
CA ALA A 3 -10.00 1.58 -9.83
C ALA A 3 -9.27 2.84 -10.32
N PHE A 4 -8.69 3.60 -9.39
CA PHE A 4 -7.97 4.84 -9.67
C PHE A 4 -6.60 4.86 -8.99
N ALA A 5 -5.60 5.38 -9.70
CA ALA A 5 -4.30 5.74 -9.15
C ALA A 5 -4.05 7.25 -9.36
N PHE A 6 -3.94 8.00 -8.26
CA PHE A 6 -3.60 9.42 -8.28
C PHE A 6 -2.13 9.62 -7.93
N VAL A 7 -1.37 10.21 -8.85
CA VAL A 7 0.07 10.46 -8.70
C VAL A 7 0.31 11.94 -8.48
N CYS A 8 1.01 12.26 -7.39
CA CYS A 8 1.43 13.61 -7.06
C CYS A 8 2.40 14.15 -8.12
N ALA A 9 2.05 15.26 -8.77
CA ALA A 9 2.86 15.85 -9.84
C ALA A 9 2.89 17.38 -9.81
N HIS A 10 2.65 18.01 -8.65
CA HIS A 10 2.82 19.46 -8.52
C HIS A 10 4.29 19.86 -8.61
N THR A 11 4.52 21.06 -9.14
CA THR A 11 5.83 21.70 -9.23
C THR A 11 6.01 22.82 -8.21
N LYS A 12 4.94 23.50 -7.79
CA LYS A 12 5.03 24.75 -7.02
C LYS A 12 5.39 24.61 -5.54
N ARG A 13 5.06 23.48 -4.90
CA ARG A 13 5.26 23.25 -3.46
C ARG A 13 6.39 22.24 -3.18
N ASP A 14 6.57 21.24 -4.06
CA ASP A 14 7.65 20.25 -4.04
C ASP A 14 8.16 20.02 -5.46
N GLU A 15 9.37 20.48 -5.76
CA GLU A 15 9.95 20.25 -7.08
C GLU A 15 10.18 18.75 -7.34
N ARG A 16 10.38 17.95 -6.29
CA ARG A 16 10.67 16.51 -6.43
C ARG A 16 9.49 15.77 -7.06
N CYS A 17 8.27 16.03 -6.60
CA CYS A 17 7.07 15.46 -7.19
C CYS A 17 6.80 16.02 -8.60
N GLY A 18 7.18 17.28 -8.86
CA GLY A 18 7.13 17.87 -10.19
C GLY A 18 8.06 17.17 -11.19
N HIS A 19 9.22 16.70 -10.71
CA HIS A 19 10.18 15.96 -11.52
C HIS A 19 9.81 14.47 -11.68
N CYS A 20 9.52 13.75 -10.58
CA CYS A 20 9.26 12.32 -10.63
C CYS A 20 7.83 11.95 -11.03
N GLY A 21 6.84 12.78 -10.67
CA GLY A 21 5.41 12.52 -10.89
C GLY A 21 5.04 12.25 -12.36
N PRO A 22 5.47 13.08 -13.33
CA PRO A 22 5.21 12.83 -14.75
C PRO A 22 5.75 11.47 -15.23
N ARG A 23 6.97 11.09 -14.81
CA ARG A 23 7.60 9.80 -15.18
C ARG A 23 6.87 8.61 -14.56
N LEU A 24 6.37 8.76 -13.33
CA LEU A 24 5.57 7.75 -12.65
C LEU A 24 4.23 7.55 -13.34
N VAL A 25 3.56 8.63 -13.78
CA VAL A 25 2.29 8.54 -14.52
C VAL A 25 2.49 7.82 -15.85
N GLU A 26 3.54 8.16 -16.60
CA GLU A 26 3.85 7.48 -17.86
C GLU A 26 4.10 5.99 -17.65
N SER A 27 4.94 5.65 -16.66
CA SER A 27 5.28 4.27 -16.31
C SER A 27 4.05 3.47 -15.85
N ALA A 28 3.22 4.04 -14.98
CA ALA A 28 1.99 3.40 -14.50
C ALA A 28 1.01 3.17 -15.65
N THR A 29 0.84 4.17 -16.52
CA THR A 29 -0.04 4.06 -17.69
C THR A 29 0.43 2.94 -18.62
N ARG A 30 1.74 2.80 -18.84
CA ARG A 30 2.32 1.71 -19.64
C ARG A 30 2.05 0.35 -18.99
N LEU A 31 2.26 0.21 -17.68
CA LEU A 31 2.00 -1.04 -16.96
C LEU A 31 0.53 -1.47 -17.05
N VAL A 32 -0.41 -0.52 -16.93
CA VAL A 32 -1.84 -0.80 -17.10
C VAL A 32 -2.16 -1.19 -18.54
N LYS A 33 -1.67 -0.45 -19.54
CA LYS A 33 -1.93 -0.72 -20.96
C LYS A 33 -1.39 -2.07 -21.44
N THR A 34 -0.26 -2.51 -20.89
CA THR A 34 0.38 -3.78 -21.24
C THR A 34 -0.21 -4.97 -20.48
N GLY A 35 -1.13 -4.75 -19.53
CA GLY A 35 -1.67 -5.79 -18.67
C GLY A 35 -0.72 -6.25 -17.55
N ALA A 36 0.42 -5.59 -17.37
CA ALA A 36 1.37 -5.87 -16.30
C ALA A 36 0.88 -5.38 -14.91
N ALA A 37 -0.13 -4.52 -14.87
CA ALA A 37 -0.84 -4.08 -13.68
C ALA A 37 -2.37 -4.17 -13.87
N PRO A 38 -3.17 -4.20 -12.79
CA PRO A 38 -4.63 -4.26 -12.90
C PRO A 38 -5.20 -3.08 -13.68
N ALA A 39 -6.34 -3.28 -14.34
CA ALA A 39 -7.05 -2.22 -15.05
C ALA A 39 -7.46 -1.11 -14.06
N MET A 40 -6.96 0.11 -14.29
CA MET A 40 -7.27 1.28 -13.47
C MET A 40 -6.97 2.59 -14.23
N GLN A 41 -7.64 3.66 -13.82
CA GLN A 41 -7.39 4.99 -14.36
C GLN A 41 -6.22 5.66 -13.62
N VAL A 42 -5.17 6.04 -14.35
CA VAL A 42 -4.02 6.76 -13.80
C VAL A 42 -4.20 8.27 -14.04
N ARG A 43 -4.16 9.06 -12.97
CA ARG A 43 -4.39 10.51 -13.01
C ARG A 43 -3.26 11.25 -12.28
N LYS A 44 -2.89 12.42 -12.79
CA LYS A 44 -2.07 13.39 -12.04
C LYS A 44 -2.96 14.07 -10.99
N CYS A 45 -2.40 14.37 -9.82
CA CYS A 45 -3.04 15.25 -8.84
C CYS A 45 -2.09 16.37 -8.41
N SER A 46 -2.64 17.39 -7.74
CA SER A 46 -1.89 18.55 -7.28
C SER A 46 -0.87 18.15 -6.23
N HIS A 47 -1.26 18.03 -4.96
CA HIS A 47 -0.33 17.74 -3.88
C HIS A 47 -0.92 16.74 -2.90
N VAL A 48 -0.22 15.62 -2.73
CA VAL A 48 -0.53 14.59 -1.72
C VAL A 48 0.77 14.06 -1.10
N GLY A 49 0.70 13.72 0.18
CA GLY A 49 1.84 13.22 0.95
C GLY A 49 2.89 14.28 1.27
N GLY A 50 3.91 13.90 2.03
CA GLY A 50 5.01 14.79 2.41
C GLY A 50 6.16 14.75 1.40
N HIS A 51 6.91 15.85 1.28
CA HIS A 51 8.04 15.96 0.33
C HIS A 51 9.19 15.00 0.65
N LYS A 52 9.34 14.64 1.93
CA LYS A 52 10.26 13.58 2.36
C LYS A 52 9.94 12.22 1.74
N TYR A 53 8.76 12.03 1.15
CA TYR A 53 8.25 10.78 0.59
C TYR A 53 7.95 10.86 -0.92
N ALA A 54 8.54 11.83 -1.63
CA ALA A 54 8.28 12.09 -3.05
C ALA A 54 8.20 10.82 -3.91
N GLY A 55 7.37 10.88 -4.95
CA GLY A 55 6.78 9.69 -5.55
C GLY A 55 5.54 9.23 -4.78
N ASN A 56 4.68 10.18 -4.41
CA ASN A 56 3.45 9.91 -3.67
C ASN A 56 2.34 9.44 -4.62
N ILE A 57 1.69 8.33 -4.27
CA ILE A 57 0.60 7.71 -5.04
C ILE A 57 -0.54 7.33 -4.10
N ILE A 58 -1.78 7.62 -4.49
CA ILE A 58 -2.99 7.12 -3.81
C ILE A 58 -3.69 6.12 -4.74
N ILE A 59 -4.00 4.94 -4.23
CA ILE A 59 -4.75 3.90 -4.97
C ILE A 59 -6.12 3.71 -4.34
N TYR A 60 -7.15 3.86 -5.16
CA TYR A 60 -8.51 3.41 -4.88
C TYR A 60 -8.80 2.17 -5.72
N SER A 61 -9.17 1.07 -5.07
CA SER A 61 -9.49 -0.21 -5.70
C SER A 61 -10.87 -0.23 -6.36
N GLY A 62 -11.73 0.74 -6.06
CA GLY A 62 -13.11 0.81 -6.55
C GLY A 62 -14.05 -0.15 -5.81
N LYS A 63 -13.57 -0.90 -4.81
CA LYS A 63 -14.39 -1.89 -4.08
C LYS A 63 -15.29 -1.28 -2.99
N ALA A 64 -15.36 0.06 -2.91
CA ALA A 64 -16.11 0.79 -1.89
C ALA A 64 -15.90 0.23 -0.47
N SER A 65 -14.66 -0.14 -0.15
CA SER A 65 -14.28 -0.78 1.11
C SER A 65 -13.84 0.27 2.13
N LYS A 66 -14.13 0.01 3.42
CA LYS A 66 -13.55 0.76 4.54
C LYS A 66 -12.01 0.75 4.57
N ASP A 67 -11.40 -0.19 3.84
CA ASP A 67 -9.96 -0.38 3.76
C ASP A 67 -9.35 0.23 2.48
N ASP A 68 -10.10 0.98 1.69
CA ASP A 68 -9.64 1.55 0.42
C ASP A 68 -8.85 2.88 0.58
N GLY A 69 -8.32 3.41 -0.53
CA GLY A 69 -7.62 4.69 -0.58
C GLY A 69 -6.23 4.60 0.04
N HIS A 70 -5.44 3.61 -0.36
CA HIS A 70 -4.09 3.38 0.17
C HIS A 70 -3.09 4.40 -0.35
N TRP A 71 -2.28 4.94 0.56
CA TRP A 71 -1.26 5.94 0.26
C TRP A 71 0.12 5.30 0.24
N TYR A 72 0.92 5.64 -0.76
CA TYR A 72 2.28 5.17 -0.94
C TYR A 72 3.21 6.36 -1.14
N GLY A 73 4.47 6.20 -0.75
CA GLY A 73 5.55 7.14 -1.03
C GLY A 73 6.82 6.39 -1.43
N TYR A 74 7.83 7.13 -1.91
CA TYR A 74 9.03 6.56 -2.53
C TYR A 74 8.74 5.69 -3.76
N ALA A 75 7.67 5.98 -4.49
CA ALA A 75 7.41 5.29 -5.73
C ALA A 75 8.50 5.62 -6.76
N THR A 76 9.02 4.59 -7.41
CA THR A 76 9.96 4.65 -8.53
C THR A 76 9.38 3.82 -9.68
N PRO A 77 9.83 4.02 -10.94
CA PRO A 77 9.40 3.15 -12.04
C PRO A 77 9.58 1.66 -11.73
N ASP A 78 10.64 1.28 -11.03
CA ASP A 78 10.99 -0.12 -10.74
C ASP A 78 10.04 -0.79 -9.74
N ASN A 79 9.57 -0.04 -8.72
CA ASN A 79 8.68 -0.59 -7.70
C ASN A 79 7.19 -0.36 -8.00
N LEU A 80 6.88 0.34 -9.09
CA LEU A 80 5.53 0.79 -9.43
C LEU A 80 4.57 -0.39 -9.67
N GLN A 81 5.03 -1.44 -10.34
CA GLN A 81 4.22 -2.63 -10.56
C GLN A 81 3.80 -3.27 -9.22
N THR A 82 4.74 -3.35 -8.26
CA THR A 82 4.46 -3.88 -6.91
C THR A 82 3.42 -3.04 -6.17
N ILE A 83 3.47 -1.72 -6.33
CA ILE A 83 2.47 -0.79 -5.77
C ILE A 83 1.10 -1.01 -6.42
N LEU A 84 1.02 -0.99 -7.75
CA LEU A 84 -0.25 -1.08 -8.49
C LEU A 84 -0.95 -2.44 -8.34
N THR A 85 -0.19 -3.53 -8.17
CA THR A 85 -0.76 -4.86 -7.93
C THR A 85 -1.16 -5.08 -6.46
N GLY A 86 -1.00 -4.08 -5.58
CA GLY A 86 -1.27 -4.19 -4.15
C GLY A 86 -0.23 -5.03 -3.36
N ARG A 87 0.85 -5.48 -4.00
CA ARG A 87 1.92 -6.24 -3.35
C ARG A 87 2.76 -5.38 -2.39
N ALA A 88 2.68 -4.05 -2.53
CA ALA A 88 3.31 -3.10 -1.62
C ALA A 88 2.47 -2.79 -0.37
N LEU A 89 1.28 -3.40 -0.19
CA LEU A 89 0.44 -3.16 0.98
C LEU A 89 1.23 -3.42 2.26
N ARG A 90 1.19 -2.44 3.17
CA ARG A 90 1.88 -2.48 4.47
C ARG A 90 3.41 -2.70 4.40
N SER A 91 4.02 -2.48 3.23
CA SER A 91 5.47 -2.47 3.08
C SER A 91 6.09 -1.16 3.59
N HIS A 92 7.42 -1.03 3.46
CA HIS A 92 8.13 0.22 3.70
C HIS A 92 7.70 1.36 2.75
N LEU A 93 6.99 1.08 1.65
CA LEU A 93 6.43 2.08 0.73
C LEU A 93 5.07 2.62 1.21
N TRP A 94 4.34 1.84 2.01
CA TRP A 94 2.98 2.17 2.44
C TRP A 94 2.96 3.25 3.54
N ARG A 95 2.06 4.23 3.41
CA ARG A 95 1.98 5.42 4.28
C ARG A 95 0.68 5.54 5.06
N GLY A 96 -0.36 4.82 4.66
CA GLY A 96 -1.66 4.88 5.31
C GLY A 96 -2.77 4.51 4.34
N ARG A 97 -4.01 4.72 4.78
CA ARG A 97 -5.21 4.55 3.96
C ARG A 97 -6.29 5.51 4.42
N LEU A 98 -7.38 5.60 3.66
CA LEU A 98 -8.52 6.42 4.06
C LEU A 98 -9.08 5.93 5.41
N GLY A 99 -9.48 6.88 6.26
CA GLY A 99 -10.18 6.59 7.52
C GLY A 99 -9.30 6.16 8.69
N ILE A 100 -7.96 6.26 8.60
CA ILE A 100 -7.06 6.00 9.74
C ILE A 100 -6.19 7.20 10.08
N SER A 101 -5.84 7.35 11.36
CA SER A 101 -4.90 8.38 11.81
C SER A 101 -3.46 8.06 11.39
N GLU A 102 -2.59 9.07 11.39
CA GLU A 102 -1.16 8.88 11.12
C GLU A 102 -0.53 7.89 12.12
N SER A 103 -0.84 8.01 13.41
CA SER A 103 -0.32 7.10 14.44
C SER A 103 -0.78 5.65 14.21
N ALA A 104 -2.03 5.44 13.80
CA ALA A 104 -2.55 4.13 13.43
C ALA A 104 -1.84 3.56 12.19
N ALA A 105 -1.60 4.39 11.16
CA ALA A 105 -0.85 3.98 9.97
C ALA A 105 0.61 3.60 10.32
N VAL A 106 1.27 4.36 11.20
CA VAL A 106 2.62 4.05 11.69
C VAL A 106 2.62 2.72 12.46
N ALA A 107 1.65 2.50 13.35
CA ALA A 107 1.52 1.28 14.12
C ALA A 107 1.27 0.06 13.23
N GLU A 108 0.35 0.17 12.25
CA GLU A 108 0.06 -0.90 11.29
C GLU A 108 1.28 -1.26 10.45
N ARG A 109 2.02 -0.26 9.95
CA ARG A 109 3.26 -0.48 9.20
C ARG A 109 4.33 -1.17 10.04
N LYS A 110 4.56 -0.71 11.28
CA LYS A 110 5.54 -1.32 12.20
C LYS A 110 5.19 -2.78 12.50
N ARG A 111 3.92 -3.06 12.79
CA ARG A 111 3.43 -4.42 13.04
C ARG A 111 3.70 -5.34 11.86
N GLN A 112 3.51 -4.86 10.64
CA GLN A 112 3.67 -5.67 9.44
C GLN A 112 5.13 -5.93 9.08
N VAL A 113 6.01 -4.93 9.24
CA VAL A 113 7.46 -5.15 9.14
C VAL A 113 7.92 -6.19 10.16
N PHE A 114 7.43 -6.11 11.40
CA PHE A 114 7.74 -7.09 12.44
C PHE A 114 7.25 -8.51 12.07
N LEU A 115 6.02 -8.64 11.56
CA LEU A 115 5.49 -9.93 11.10
C LEU A 115 6.28 -10.53 9.93
N ASN A 116 6.71 -9.69 8.98
CA ASN A 116 7.54 -10.13 7.85
C ASN A 116 8.97 -10.56 8.26
N LEU A 117 9.47 -10.04 9.38
CA LEU A 117 10.77 -10.43 9.97
C LEU A 117 10.69 -11.74 10.79
N LEU A 118 9.49 -12.26 11.03
CA LEU A 118 9.26 -13.54 11.70
C LEU A 118 8.70 -14.57 10.70
N PRO A 119 9.51 -15.10 9.77
CA PRO A 119 9.08 -16.21 8.94
C PRO A 119 8.78 -17.40 9.86
N GLY A 120 7.50 -17.71 10.09
CA GLY A 120 7.06 -18.96 10.76
C GLY A 120 6.21 -18.85 12.03
N LEU A 121 6.07 -17.69 12.68
CA LEU A 121 5.28 -17.62 13.94
C LEU A 121 3.76 -17.59 13.75
N GLY A 122 3.27 -17.27 12.54
CA GLY A 122 1.83 -17.20 12.26
C GLY A 122 1.10 -18.55 12.34
N LEU A 123 1.81 -19.67 12.17
CA LEU A 123 1.24 -21.02 12.21
C LEU A 123 1.20 -21.62 13.63
N VAL A 124 2.15 -21.24 14.50
CA VAL A 124 2.33 -21.88 15.82
C VAL A 124 1.23 -21.45 16.82
N VAL A 125 0.73 -20.21 16.73
CA VAL A 125 -0.30 -19.72 17.66
C VAL A 125 -1.66 -20.40 17.45
N LEU A 126 -2.02 -20.74 16.21
CA LEU A 126 -3.30 -21.41 15.91
C LEU A 126 -3.31 -22.89 16.36
N ILE A 127 -2.18 -23.58 16.24
CA ILE A 127 -2.07 -24.98 16.66
C ILE A 127 -2.06 -25.07 18.21
N GLY A 128 -1.35 -24.18 18.90
CA GLY A 128 -1.25 -24.21 20.36
C GLY A 128 -2.58 -23.99 21.09
N ILE A 129 -3.43 -23.08 20.62
CA ILE A 129 -4.74 -22.81 21.23
C ILE A 129 -5.71 -23.97 20.98
N GLY A 130 -5.69 -24.56 19.78
CA GLY A 130 -6.52 -25.72 19.44
C GLY A 130 -6.17 -26.96 20.27
N SER A 131 -4.88 -27.26 20.46
CA SER A 131 -4.44 -28.40 21.27
C SER A 131 -4.77 -28.23 22.75
N TYR A 132 -4.65 -27.02 23.31
CA TYR A 132 -4.98 -26.76 24.72
C TYR A 132 -6.48 -26.87 24.99
N ALA A 133 -7.33 -26.38 24.08
CA ALA A 133 -8.78 -26.49 24.18
C ALA A 133 -9.27 -27.94 24.03
N TRP A 134 -8.65 -28.74 23.15
CA TRP A 134 -8.97 -30.15 22.97
C TRP A 134 -8.57 -31.01 24.18
N LEU A 135 -7.37 -30.79 24.75
CA LEU A 135 -6.90 -31.52 25.94
C LEU A 135 -7.78 -31.27 27.17
N ARG A 136 -8.35 -30.06 27.33
CA ARG A 136 -9.20 -29.73 28.47
C ARG A 136 -10.59 -30.39 28.41
N ARG A 137 -11.11 -30.68 27.21
CA ARG A 137 -12.41 -31.38 27.02
C ARG A 137 -12.36 -32.90 27.25
N ARG A 138 -11.16 -33.50 27.30
CA ARG A 138 -10.99 -34.95 27.55
C ARG A 138 -10.81 -35.32 29.02
N LYS A 139 -10.66 -34.32 29.91
CA LYS A 139 -10.44 -34.51 31.36
C LYS A 139 -11.67 -34.14 32.22
N SER A 140 -12.81 -33.80 31.61
CA SER A 140 -14.12 -33.71 32.26
C SER A 140 -15.00 -34.84 31.80
#